data_AF-A0AAE0GYK4-F1
#
_entry.id   AF-A0AAE0GYK4-F1
#
_cell.length_a   1.000
_cell.length_b   1.000
_cell.length_c   1.000
_cell.angle_alpha   90.00
_cell.angle_beta   90.00
_cell.angle_gamma   90.00
#
_symmetry.space_group_name_H-M   'P 1'
#
loop_
_entity.id
_entity.type
_entity.pdbx_description
1 polymer ?
#
loop_
_entity_poly.entity_id
_entity_poly.type
_entity_poly.pdbx_seq_one_letter_code
_entity_poly.pdbx_strand_id
1 'polypeptide(L)'
;MKIELFLSRDGQSPFEDWFEGLDTQAAAKVATAVTRMGQGNMSEAKGVGGGLLEYRIHYGPGYRVYFGKDGDKIIILVGGGTKRRQSKDIDAAKARWREYKQRKKEALFQEAISLLLDGDVETGKAVIRDYINATIGFEDLALKVGTSAPSLMRMFSAKGNPTAKKLFPVIKRLQKETGIEVGLTVSG
;
A
#
# COMPACT_ATOMS: atom_id res chain seq x y z
N MET A 1 -14.82 -8.43 2.31
CA MET A 1 -13.46 -7.91 2.06
C MET A 1 -12.55 -9.06 1.65
N LYS A 2 -11.70 -8.86 0.65
CA LYS A 2 -10.69 -9.84 0.25
C LYS A 2 -9.56 -9.85 1.28
N ILE A 3 -9.13 -11.03 1.72
CA ILE A 3 -7.93 -11.19 2.53
C ILE A 3 -6.76 -11.45 1.59
N GLU A 4 -5.67 -10.72 1.78
CA GLU A 4 -4.39 -10.97 1.13
C GLU A 4 -3.29 -10.99 2.17
N LEU A 5 -2.19 -11.67 1.85
CA LEU A 5 -1.01 -11.72 2.68
C LEU A 5 0.00 -10.69 2.20
N PHE A 6 0.65 -10.00 3.14
CA PHE A 6 1.88 -9.31 2.83
C PHE A 6 2.94 -10.32 2.42
N LEU A 7 3.61 -10.03 1.30
CA LEU A 7 4.78 -10.75 0.82
C LEU A 7 5.96 -9.79 0.85
N SER A 8 7.08 -10.20 1.45
CA SER A 8 8.35 -9.48 1.36
C SER A 8 8.90 -9.52 -0.08
N ARG A 9 10.03 -8.83 -0.32
CA ARG A 9 10.62 -8.75 -1.66
C ARG A 9 11.08 -10.08 -2.24
N ASP A 10 11.43 -11.02 -1.37
CA ASP A 10 11.78 -12.41 -1.67
C ASP A 10 10.57 -13.35 -1.68
N GLY A 11 9.36 -12.83 -1.52
CA GLY A 11 8.12 -13.59 -1.64
C GLY A 11 7.67 -14.32 -0.36
N GLN A 12 8.35 -14.11 0.77
CA GLN A 12 7.97 -14.74 2.04
C GLN A 12 6.77 -14.04 2.69
N SER A 13 5.92 -14.80 3.37
CA SER A 13 4.80 -14.25 4.13
C SER A 13 5.03 -14.39 5.65
N PRO A 14 5.30 -13.29 6.36
CA PRO A 14 5.45 -13.32 7.82
C PRO A 14 4.19 -13.74 8.58
N PHE A 15 3.03 -13.71 7.94
CA PHE A 15 1.81 -14.27 8.51
C PHE A 15 1.79 -15.79 8.36
N GLU A 16 2.09 -16.29 7.16
CA GLU A 16 2.14 -17.73 6.87
C GLU A 16 3.20 -18.43 7.73
N ASP A 17 4.43 -17.91 7.76
CA ASP A 17 5.53 -18.45 8.57
C ASP A 17 5.13 -18.57 10.06
N TRP A 18 4.41 -17.58 10.58
CA TRP A 18 3.91 -17.60 11.95
C TRP A 18 2.75 -18.58 12.13
N PHE A 19 1.83 -18.62 11.17
CA PHE A 19 0.64 -19.46 11.20
C PHE A 19 0.99 -20.95 11.12
N GLU A 20 1.97 -21.33 10.30
CA GLU A 20 2.48 -22.69 10.18
C GLU A 20 3.13 -23.22 11.47
N GLY A 21 3.67 -22.31 12.30
CA GLY A 21 4.23 -22.65 13.60
C GLY A 21 3.20 -22.86 14.71
N LEU A 22 1.89 -22.71 14.43
CA LEU A 22 0.83 -22.86 15.43
C LEU A 22 0.42 -24.33 15.62
N ASP A 23 0.03 -24.68 16.84
CA ASP A 23 -0.67 -25.93 17.07
C ASP A 23 -2.04 -25.94 16.37
N THR A 24 -2.60 -27.13 16.14
CA THR A 24 -3.84 -27.32 15.38
C THR A 24 -5.02 -26.51 15.94
N GLN A 25 -5.14 -26.40 17.26
CA GLN A 25 -6.26 -25.67 17.86
C GLN A 25 -6.08 -24.16 17.67
N ALA A 26 -4.87 -23.65 17.88
CA ALA A 26 -4.52 -22.26 17.65
C ALA A 26 -4.73 -21.86 16.17
N ALA A 27 -4.25 -22.67 15.22
CA ALA A 27 -4.42 -22.45 13.79
C ALA A 27 -5.91 -22.34 13.41
N ALA A 28 -6.76 -23.25 13.91
CA ALA A 28 -8.20 -23.22 13.66
C ALA A 28 -8.87 -21.94 14.18
N LYS A 29 -8.45 -21.45 15.36
CA LYS A 29 -8.97 -20.18 15.92
C LYS A 29 -8.53 -18.97 15.09
N VAL A 30 -7.29 -18.95 14.64
CA VAL A 30 -6.77 -17.88 13.78
C VAL A 30 -7.47 -17.89 12.42
N ALA A 31 -7.63 -19.04 11.77
CA ALA A 31 -8.34 -19.16 10.50
C ALA A 31 -9.80 -18.69 10.60
N THR A 32 -10.47 -19.02 11.70
CA THR A 32 -11.83 -18.53 11.99
C THR A 32 -11.86 -17.01 12.12
N ALA A 33 -10.89 -16.42 12.82
CA ALA A 33 -10.78 -14.97 12.97
C ALA A 33 -10.55 -14.28 11.62
N VAL A 34 -9.63 -14.79 10.80
CA VAL A 34 -9.34 -14.26 9.45
C VAL A 34 -10.58 -14.36 8.55
N THR A 35 -11.32 -15.47 8.61
CA THR A 35 -12.58 -15.63 7.85
C THR A 35 -13.62 -14.58 8.26
N ARG A 36 -13.80 -14.37 9.57
CA ARG A 36 -14.72 -13.34 10.09
C ARG A 36 -14.31 -11.93 9.68
N MET A 37 -13.01 -11.63 9.71
CA MET A 37 -12.47 -10.36 9.20
C MET A 37 -12.81 -10.17 7.72
N GLY A 38 -12.66 -11.22 6.90
CA GLY A 38 -13.05 -11.22 5.49
C GLY A 38 -14.55 -10.95 5.28
N GLN A 39 -15.39 -11.39 6.22
CA GLN A 39 -16.83 -11.11 6.26
C GLN A 39 -17.16 -9.71 6.82
N GLY A 40 -16.15 -8.90 7.16
CA GLY A 40 -16.32 -7.53 7.66
C GLY A 40 -16.45 -7.41 9.18
N ASN A 41 -16.30 -8.51 9.93
CA ASN A 41 -16.32 -8.43 11.39
C ASN A 41 -15.00 -7.83 11.91
N MET A 42 -15.09 -6.63 12.46
CA MET A 42 -13.96 -5.86 13.00
C MET A 42 -14.09 -5.57 14.51
N SER A 43 -14.99 -6.25 15.24
CA SER A 43 -15.26 -5.93 16.65
C SER A 43 -14.06 -6.15 17.58
N GLU A 44 -13.13 -7.04 17.20
CA GLU A 44 -11.89 -7.30 17.95
C GLU A 44 -10.67 -6.55 17.42
N ALA A 45 -10.85 -5.72 16.39
CA ALA A 45 -9.79 -4.92 15.81
C ALA A 45 -9.50 -3.69 16.68
N LYS A 46 -8.22 -3.42 16.93
CA LYS A 46 -7.75 -2.21 17.61
C LYS A 46 -6.65 -1.54 16.79
N GLY A 47 -6.71 -0.22 16.65
CA GLY A 47 -5.62 0.55 16.02
C GLY A 47 -4.32 0.49 16.84
N VAL A 48 -3.20 0.27 16.15
CA VAL A 48 -1.85 0.26 16.75
C VAL A 48 -0.92 1.33 16.15
N GLY A 49 -1.49 2.26 15.37
CA GLY A 49 -0.82 3.41 14.77
C GLY A 49 -0.39 3.18 13.31
N GLY A 50 -0.18 4.28 12.56
CA GLY A 50 0.30 4.22 11.17
C GLY A 50 -0.66 3.60 10.15
N GLY A 51 -1.95 3.49 10.50
CA GLY A 51 -2.98 2.79 9.72
C GLY A 51 -2.98 1.27 9.90
N LEU A 52 -2.20 0.75 10.86
CA LEU A 52 -2.17 -0.66 11.21
C LEU A 52 -3.17 -0.98 12.32
N LEU A 53 -3.79 -2.15 12.23
CA LEU A 53 -4.73 -2.70 13.20
C LEU A 53 -4.22 -4.04 13.73
N GLU A 54 -4.68 -4.39 14.92
CA GLU A 54 -4.47 -5.68 15.58
C GLU A 54 -5.83 -6.32 15.83
N TYR A 55 -6.05 -7.53 15.32
CA TYR A 55 -7.19 -8.37 15.68
C TYR A 55 -6.85 -9.24 16.88
N ARG A 56 -7.65 -9.15 17.94
CA ARG A 56 -7.38 -9.84 19.21
C ARG A 56 -8.16 -11.14 19.30
N ILE A 57 -7.45 -12.25 19.48
CA ILE A 57 -8.05 -13.57 19.65
C ILE A 57 -7.87 -13.98 21.11
N HIS A 58 -8.99 -14.12 21.82
CA HIS A 58 -9.04 -14.48 23.24
C HIS A 58 -8.97 -16.00 23.42
N TYR A 59 -7.82 -16.58 23.09
CA TYR A 59 -7.55 -18.01 23.24
C TYR A 59 -6.06 -18.24 23.59
N GLY A 60 -5.80 -19.20 24.47
CA GLY A 60 -4.46 -19.61 24.89
C GLY A 60 -3.57 -18.41 25.31
N PRO A 61 -2.38 -18.22 24.72
CA PRO A 61 -1.45 -17.13 25.06
C PRO A 61 -1.94 -15.73 24.66
N GLY A 62 -3.14 -15.62 24.07
CA GLY A 62 -3.68 -14.38 23.54
C GLY A 62 -3.08 -14.04 22.18
N TYR A 63 -3.52 -14.76 21.15
CA TYR A 63 -3.05 -14.56 19.77
C TYR A 63 -3.49 -13.21 19.19
N ARG A 64 -2.67 -12.67 18.30
CA ARG A 64 -2.85 -11.39 17.63
C ARG A 64 -2.56 -11.54 16.14
N VAL A 65 -3.45 -11.01 15.31
CA VAL A 65 -3.21 -10.88 13.87
C VAL A 65 -3.05 -9.41 13.55
N TYR A 66 -1.94 -9.04 12.92
CA TYR A 66 -1.65 -7.66 12.54
C TYR A 66 -2.03 -7.45 11.08
N PHE A 67 -2.77 -6.39 10.79
CA PHE A 67 -3.26 -6.15 9.44
C PHE A 67 -3.45 -4.67 9.13
N GLY A 68 -3.33 -4.32 7.85
CA GLY A 68 -3.74 -3.03 7.31
C GLY A 68 -4.99 -3.18 6.44
N LYS A 69 -5.82 -2.14 6.38
CA LYS A 69 -6.86 -2.04 5.35
C LYS A 69 -6.28 -1.32 4.14
N ASP A 70 -6.50 -1.89 2.96
CA ASP A 70 -6.26 -1.22 1.69
C ASP A 70 -7.60 -0.88 1.02
N GLY A 71 -7.95 0.41 1.11
CA GLY A 71 -9.31 0.88 0.87
C GLY A 71 -10.34 0.13 1.71
N ASP A 72 -11.54 -0.02 1.17
CA ASP A 72 -12.65 -0.73 1.82
C ASP A 72 -12.85 -2.15 1.33
N LYS A 73 -12.00 -2.61 0.41
CA LYS A 73 -12.16 -3.92 -0.24
C LYS A 73 -11.16 -4.96 0.24
N ILE A 74 -9.95 -4.55 0.64
CA ILE A 74 -8.84 -5.48 0.89
C ILE A 74 -8.32 -5.33 2.32
N ILE A 75 -8.00 -6.46 2.94
CA ILE A 75 -7.28 -6.57 4.21
C ILE A 75 -5.95 -7.26 3.93
N ILE A 76 -4.85 -6.63 4.33
CA ILE A 76 -3.49 -7.17 4.19
C ILE A 76 -3.00 -7.67 5.54
N LEU A 77 -2.81 -8.98 5.68
CA LEU A 77 -2.22 -9.57 6.88
C LEU A 77 -0.70 -9.40 6.82
N VAL A 78 -0.13 -8.72 7.81
CA VAL A 78 1.32 -8.38 7.86
C VAL A 78 2.10 -9.20 8.91
N GLY A 79 1.41 -10.12 9.57
CA GLY A 79 2.00 -11.05 10.54
C GLY A 79 1.02 -11.43 11.63
N GLY A 80 1.51 -12.22 12.58
CA GLY A 80 0.82 -12.48 13.82
C GLY A 80 1.79 -12.77 14.95
N GLY A 81 1.23 -12.98 16.13
CA GLY A 81 2.01 -13.18 17.34
C GLY A 81 1.14 -13.47 18.54
N THR A 82 1.70 -13.22 19.72
CA THR A 82 1.00 -13.39 20.99
C THR A 82 1.14 -12.14 21.84
N LYS A 83 0.25 -12.00 22.83
CA LYS A 83 0.28 -10.89 23.78
C LYS A 83 1.66 -10.71 24.45
N ARG A 84 2.44 -11.79 24.65
CA ARG A 84 3.76 -11.75 25.29
C ARG A 84 4.82 -11.00 24.47
N ARG A 85 4.74 -11.03 23.14
CA ARG A 85 5.72 -10.39 22.23
C ARG A 85 5.16 -9.17 21.50
N GLN A 86 3.99 -8.70 21.93
CA GLN A 86 3.18 -7.71 21.24
C GLN A 86 3.96 -6.45 20.81
N SER A 87 4.82 -5.89 21.67
CA SER A 87 5.59 -4.68 21.30
C SER A 87 6.49 -4.92 20.08
N LYS A 88 7.27 -6.01 20.11
CA LYS A 88 8.18 -6.37 19.02
C LYS A 88 7.41 -6.74 17.74
N ASP A 89 6.30 -7.46 17.90
CA ASP A 89 5.46 -7.87 16.77
C ASP A 89 4.79 -6.66 16.10
N ILE A 90 4.35 -5.66 16.88
CA ILE A 90 3.80 -4.40 16.36
C ILE A 90 4.85 -3.61 15.57
N ASP A 91 6.08 -3.52 16.05
CA ASP A 91 7.13 -2.77 15.34
C ASP A 91 7.50 -3.43 14.01
N ALA A 92 7.62 -4.76 13.98
CA ALA A 92 7.82 -5.52 12.75
C ALA A 92 6.63 -5.36 11.78
N ALA A 93 5.40 -5.43 12.28
CA ALA A 93 4.19 -5.23 11.49
C ALA A 93 4.10 -3.81 10.91
N LYS A 94 4.50 -2.78 11.66
CA LYS A 94 4.59 -1.39 11.17
C LYS A 94 5.62 -1.23 10.07
N ALA A 95 6.76 -1.92 10.16
CA ALA A 95 7.76 -1.91 9.10
C ALA A 95 7.21 -2.51 7.79
N ARG A 96 6.61 -3.71 7.88
CA ARG A 96 5.99 -4.39 6.72
C ARG A 96 4.84 -3.59 6.12
N TRP A 97 4.01 -2.96 6.97
CA TRP A 97 2.93 -2.13 6.48
C TRP A 97 3.42 -0.87 5.75
N ARG A 98 4.52 -0.26 6.22
CA ARG A 98 5.17 0.83 5.49
C ARG A 98 5.72 0.34 4.15
N GLU A 99 6.38 -0.81 4.13
CA GLU A 99 6.89 -1.42 2.90
C GLU A 99 5.77 -1.70 1.89
N TYR A 100 4.67 -2.31 2.33
CA TYR A 100 3.49 -2.55 1.47
C TYR A 100 2.99 -1.25 0.84
N LYS A 101 2.76 -0.22 1.65
CA LYS A 101 2.26 1.08 1.17
C LYS A 101 3.24 1.73 0.19
N GLN A 102 4.53 1.60 0.44
CA GLN A 102 5.57 2.11 -0.45
C GLN A 102 5.53 1.37 -1.79
N ARG A 103 5.59 0.04 -1.78
CA ARG A 103 5.55 -0.78 -3.00
C ARG A 103 4.26 -0.58 -3.82
N LYS A 104 3.13 -0.41 -3.14
CA LYS A 104 1.86 -0.10 -3.81
C LYS A 104 1.92 1.24 -4.54
N LYS A 105 2.49 2.27 -3.90
CA LYS A 105 2.74 3.56 -4.55
C LYS A 105 3.68 3.37 -5.75
N GLU A 106 4.74 2.58 -5.59
CA GLU A 106 5.69 2.33 -6.67
C GLU A 106 5.04 1.68 -7.89
N ALA A 107 4.25 0.63 -7.67
CA ALA A 107 3.49 -0.04 -8.73
C ALA A 107 2.50 0.91 -9.43
N LEU A 108 1.75 1.71 -8.66
CA LEU A 108 0.79 2.68 -9.22
C LEU A 108 1.48 3.71 -10.10
N PHE A 109 2.65 4.20 -9.69
CA PHE A 109 3.41 5.15 -10.48
C PHE A 109 3.99 4.50 -11.74
N GLN A 110 4.53 3.28 -11.64
CA GLN A 110 5.02 2.54 -12.82
C GLN A 110 3.92 2.27 -13.83
N GLU A 111 2.74 1.83 -13.38
CA GLU A 111 1.56 1.61 -14.22
C GLU A 111 1.15 2.90 -14.94
N ALA A 112 1.12 4.03 -14.23
CA ALA A 112 0.86 5.32 -14.85
C ALA A 112 1.83 5.66 -15.98
N ILE A 113 3.13 5.42 -15.78
CA ILE A 113 4.13 5.69 -16.81
C ILE A 113 3.98 4.73 -17.98
N SER A 114 3.70 3.45 -17.75
CA SER A 114 3.42 2.49 -18.83
C SER A 114 2.25 2.96 -19.69
N LEU A 115 1.12 3.32 -19.06
CA LEU A 115 -0.07 3.81 -19.77
C LEU A 115 0.26 5.03 -20.65
N LEU A 116 1.04 5.98 -20.14
CA LEU A 116 1.48 7.13 -20.92
C LEU A 116 2.34 6.74 -22.14
N LEU A 117 3.23 5.76 -21.97
CA LEU A 117 4.12 5.28 -23.04
C LEU A 117 3.37 4.47 -24.09
N ASP A 118 2.37 3.70 -23.68
CA ASP A 118 1.51 2.89 -24.54
C ASP A 118 0.46 3.73 -25.29
N GLY A 119 0.43 5.05 -25.05
CA GLY A 119 -0.48 5.99 -25.71
C GLY A 119 -1.83 6.16 -25.01
N ASP A 120 -2.09 5.46 -23.91
CA ASP A 120 -3.25 5.68 -23.05
C ASP A 120 -3.01 6.86 -22.09
N VAL A 121 -3.02 8.06 -22.68
CA VAL A 121 -2.74 9.31 -21.97
C VAL A 121 -3.85 9.66 -20.98
N GLU A 122 -5.10 9.31 -21.26
CA GLU A 122 -6.23 9.64 -20.38
C GLU A 122 -6.12 8.86 -19.07
N THR A 123 -5.98 7.54 -19.14
CA THR A 123 -5.81 6.68 -17.96
C THR A 123 -4.51 7.02 -17.23
N GLY A 124 -3.39 7.18 -17.95
CA GLY A 124 -2.11 7.52 -17.34
C GLY A 124 -2.16 8.82 -16.51
N LYS A 125 -2.81 9.87 -17.03
CA LYS A 125 -3.02 11.11 -16.26
C LYS A 125 -3.90 10.91 -15.02
N ALA A 126 -4.97 10.12 -15.14
CA ALA A 126 -5.85 9.83 -14.01
C ALA A 126 -5.10 9.11 -12.89
N VAL A 127 -4.28 8.10 -13.24
CA VAL A 127 -3.45 7.38 -12.28
C VAL A 127 -2.41 8.31 -11.63
N ILE A 128 -1.77 9.20 -12.39
CA ILE A 128 -0.85 10.21 -11.82
C ILE A 128 -1.57 11.15 -10.86
N ARG A 129 -2.79 11.58 -11.18
CA ARG A 129 -3.56 12.44 -10.29
C ARG A 129 -3.81 11.75 -8.94
N ASP A 130 -4.26 10.50 -8.99
CA ASP A 130 -4.55 9.72 -7.79
C ASP A 130 -3.26 9.46 -6.99
N TYR A 131 -2.14 9.24 -7.70
CA TYR A 131 -0.81 9.14 -7.13
C TYR A 131 -0.41 10.41 -6.37
N ILE A 132 -0.56 11.59 -6.99
CA ILE A 132 -0.23 12.88 -6.39
C ILE A 132 -1.06 13.07 -5.12
N ASN A 133 -2.37 12.82 -5.18
CA ASN A 133 -3.27 12.95 -4.03
C ASN A 133 -2.91 12.00 -2.87
N ALA A 134 -2.44 10.78 -3.17
CA ALA A 134 -2.07 9.79 -2.17
C ALA A 134 -0.64 9.97 -1.60
N THR A 135 0.14 10.93 -2.13
CA THR A 135 1.56 11.11 -1.79
C THR A 135 1.88 12.53 -1.37
N ILE A 136 2.42 13.34 -2.28
CA ILE A 136 2.95 14.68 -2.01
C ILE A 136 1.84 15.74 -2.00
N GLY A 137 0.70 15.48 -2.64
CA GLY A 137 -0.33 16.51 -2.85
C GLY A 137 0.07 17.53 -3.92
N PHE A 138 -0.92 18.28 -4.41
CA PHE A 138 -0.71 19.23 -5.51
C PHE A 138 0.04 20.49 -5.08
N GLU A 139 -0.17 20.92 -3.84
CA GLU A 139 0.41 22.11 -3.24
C GLU A 139 1.94 21.98 -3.15
N ASP A 140 2.41 20.94 -2.46
CA ASP A 140 3.85 20.69 -2.28
C ASP A 140 4.52 20.34 -3.61
N LEU A 141 3.85 19.59 -4.49
CA LEU A 141 4.38 19.30 -5.82
C LEU A 141 4.56 20.57 -6.64
N ALA A 142 3.60 21.49 -6.60
CA ALA A 142 3.67 22.76 -7.32
C ALA A 142 4.86 23.60 -6.86
N LEU A 143 5.04 23.73 -5.53
CA LEU A 143 6.20 24.41 -4.94
C LEU A 143 7.51 23.79 -5.43
N LYS A 144 7.59 22.46 -5.43
CA LYS A 144 8.79 21.71 -5.81
C LYS A 144 9.09 21.71 -7.32
N VAL A 145 8.09 21.90 -8.17
CA VAL A 145 8.25 21.99 -9.63
C VAL A 145 8.44 23.44 -10.11
N GLY A 146 8.05 24.43 -9.30
CA GLY A 146 8.09 25.84 -9.70
C GLY A 146 6.89 26.24 -10.57
N THR A 147 5.70 25.76 -10.23
CA THR A 147 4.42 26.08 -10.90
C THR A 147 3.31 26.31 -9.86
N SER A 148 2.07 26.56 -10.29
CA SER A 148 0.91 26.64 -9.41
C SER A 148 0.14 25.31 -9.30
N ALA A 149 -0.42 25.02 -8.13
CA ALA A 149 -1.26 23.84 -7.90
C ALA A 149 -2.48 23.79 -8.84
N PRO A 150 -3.22 24.89 -9.11
CA PRO A 150 -4.30 24.88 -10.10
C PRO A 150 -3.84 24.50 -11.52
N SER A 151 -2.61 24.87 -11.91
CA SER A 151 -2.05 24.48 -13.21
C SER A 151 -1.82 22.97 -13.27
N LEU A 152 -1.29 22.36 -12.20
CA LEU A 152 -1.11 20.92 -12.09
C LEU A 152 -2.45 20.17 -12.05
N MET A 153 -3.41 20.63 -11.25
CA MET A 153 -4.74 20.03 -11.18
C MET A 153 -5.44 20.05 -12.55
N ARG A 154 -5.34 21.16 -13.30
CA ARG A 154 -5.85 21.25 -14.67
C ARG A 154 -5.11 20.32 -15.62
N MET A 155 -3.78 20.23 -15.48
CA MET A 155 -2.92 19.35 -16.27
C MET A 155 -3.34 17.87 -16.16
N PHE A 156 -3.62 17.38 -14.95
CA PHE A 156 -4.03 15.99 -14.70
C PHE A 156 -5.55 15.80 -14.61
N SER A 157 -6.33 16.76 -15.10
CA SER A 157 -7.78 16.59 -15.26
C SER A 157 -8.10 15.71 -16.48
N ALA A 158 -9.34 15.20 -16.55
CA ALA A 158 -9.82 14.43 -17.71
C ALA A 158 -9.61 15.20 -19.03
N LYS A 159 -9.95 16.49 -19.06
CA LYS A 159 -9.79 17.37 -20.23
C LYS A 159 -8.38 17.96 -20.39
N GLY A 160 -7.47 17.73 -19.44
CA GLY A 160 -6.12 18.28 -19.48
C GLY A 160 -5.30 17.67 -20.61
N ASN A 161 -4.58 18.48 -21.39
CA ASN A 161 -3.70 17.98 -22.45
C ASN A 161 -2.29 18.59 -22.29
N PRO A 162 -1.50 18.12 -21.31
CA PRO A 162 -0.17 18.66 -21.09
C PRO A 162 0.78 18.29 -22.23
N THR A 163 1.56 19.27 -22.68
CA THR A 163 2.69 18.99 -23.56
C THR A 163 3.77 18.23 -22.79
N ALA A 164 4.56 17.40 -23.47
CA ALA A 164 5.69 16.69 -22.89
C ALA A 164 6.66 17.62 -22.14
N LYS A 165 6.90 18.82 -22.68
CA LYS A 165 7.73 19.87 -22.06
C LYS A 165 7.24 20.28 -20.67
N LYS A 166 5.92 20.26 -20.42
CA LYS A 166 5.32 20.59 -19.13
C LYS A 166 5.14 19.35 -18.24
N LEU A 167 4.90 18.19 -18.84
CA LEU A 167 4.66 16.94 -18.13
C LEU A 167 5.95 16.37 -17.52
N PHE A 168 7.03 16.26 -18.29
CA PHE A 168 8.25 15.58 -17.85
C PHE A 168 8.93 16.18 -16.60
N PRO A 169 8.97 17.50 -16.38
CA PRO A 169 9.45 18.05 -15.11
C PRO A 169 8.64 17.57 -13.90
N VAL A 170 7.32 17.40 -14.06
CA VAL A 170 6.46 16.87 -12.99
C VAL A 170 6.75 15.39 -12.75
N ILE A 171 6.82 14.59 -13.81
CA ILE A 171 7.18 13.16 -13.72
C ILE A 171 8.55 12.98 -13.05
N LYS A 172 9.56 13.75 -13.47
CA LYS A 172 10.91 13.74 -12.88
C LYS A 172 10.89 14.10 -11.39
N ARG A 173 10.04 15.05 -10.99
CA ARG A 173 9.89 15.38 -9.57
C ARG A 173 9.24 14.23 -8.81
N LEU A 174 8.18 13.62 -9.34
CA LEU A 174 7.54 12.46 -8.71
C LEU A 174 8.52 11.26 -8.59
N GLN A 175 9.35 10.99 -9.60
CA GLN A 175 10.41 9.98 -9.49
C GLN A 175 11.36 10.25 -8.30
N LYS A 176 11.81 11.51 -8.14
CA LYS A 176 12.70 11.89 -7.04
C LYS A 176 12.07 11.75 -5.66
N GLU A 177 10.79 12.09 -5.51
CA GLU A 177 10.09 11.99 -4.22
C GLU A 177 9.86 10.54 -3.78
N THR A 178 9.93 9.61 -4.72
CA THR A 178 9.48 8.23 -4.54
C THR A 178 10.63 7.25 -4.48
N GLY A 179 11.82 7.67 -4.90
CA GLY A 179 12.99 6.79 -5.06
C GLY A 179 12.84 5.82 -6.23
N ILE A 180 11.86 6.05 -7.12
CA ILE A 180 11.61 5.19 -8.28
C ILE A 180 12.33 5.78 -9.48
N GLU A 181 13.29 5.03 -10.00
CA GLU A 181 13.79 5.24 -11.35
C GLU A 181 12.95 4.39 -12.31
N VAL A 182 12.31 5.05 -13.27
CA VAL A 182 11.65 4.34 -14.37
C VAL A 182 12.64 4.31 -15.53
N GLY A 183 13.25 3.15 -15.74
CA GLY A 183 14.08 2.87 -16.90
C GLY A 183 13.25 2.27 -18.02
N LEU A 184 13.54 2.65 -19.27
CA LEU A 184 13.03 1.94 -20.44
C LEU A 184 13.93 0.73 -20.68
N THR A 185 13.38 -0.47 -20.66
CA THR A 185 14.07 -1.67 -21.14
C THR A 185 13.61 -1.95 -22.55
N VAL A 186 14.48 -1.71 -23.55
CA VAL A 186 14.18 -2.09 -24.93
C VAL A 186 14.38 -3.60 -25.02
N SER A 187 13.28 -4.33 -25.13
CA SER A 187 13.33 -5.74 -25.53
C SER A 187 13.41 -5.74 -27.06
N GLY A 188 14.61 -5.98 -27.59
CA GLY A 188 14.86 -6.12 -29.02
C GLY A 188 14.49 -7.50 -29.54
#